data_AF-A0A354PJI6-F1
#
_entry.id   AF-A0A354PJI6-F1
#
_cell.length_a   1.000
_cell.length_b   1.000
_cell.length_c   1.000
_cell.angle_alpha   90.00
_cell.angle_beta   90.00
_cell.angle_gamma   90.00
#
_symmetry.space_group_name_H-M   'P 1'
#
loop_
_entity.id
_entity.type
_entity.pdbx_description
1 polymer ?
#
loop_
_entity_poly.entity_id
_entity_poly.type
_entity_poly.pdbx_seq_one_letter_code
_entity_poly.pdbx_strand_id
1 'polypeptide(L)'
;EVACWIHARLCWYQAIDHDKLRASTALSYITRLSQVETQLREAYPRTNLQGLKDFDAVAAARPQHWLPILNQFNAWMDDEMETGRMLPKSAIRKAFTYTLNQCSALYRYTFIPLYRGRLPII
;
A
#
# COMPACT_ATOMS: atom_id res chain seq x y z
N GLU A 1 -1.48 16.87 1.26
CA GLU A 1 -0.38 15.90 1.34
C GLU A 1 -0.76 14.64 0.55
N VAL A 2 0.13 14.09 -0.28
CA VAL A 2 -0.08 12.75 -0.88
C VAL A 2 0.81 11.78 -0.13
N ALA A 3 0.31 11.33 1.01
CA ALA A 3 0.94 10.35 1.86
C ALA A 3 -0.15 9.44 2.43
N CYS A 4 -0.52 8.43 1.66
CA CYS A 4 -1.52 7.43 2.05
C CYS A 4 -0.83 6.12 2.44
N TRP A 5 0.11 5.61 1.62
CA TRP A 5 0.89 4.40 1.95
C TRP A 5 2.08 4.66 2.88
N ILE A 6 2.71 5.85 2.79
CA ILE A 6 3.83 6.23 3.66
C ILE A 6 3.38 6.33 5.12
N HIS A 7 2.27 7.03 5.37
CA HIS A 7 1.72 7.16 6.72
C HIS A 7 1.19 5.83 7.25
N ALA A 8 0.53 5.02 6.41
CA ALA A 8 0.13 3.68 6.80
C ALA A 8 1.36 2.87 7.27
N ARG A 9 2.44 2.82 6.46
CA ARG A 9 3.68 2.12 6.83
C ARG A 9 4.27 2.63 8.15
N LEU A 10 4.29 3.94 8.36
CA LEU A 10 4.81 4.54 9.59
C LEU A 10 3.98 4.11 10.81
N CYS A 11 2.65 4.09 10.71
CA CYS A 11 1.78 3.64 11.80
C CYS A 11 2.05 2.18 12.18
N TRP A 12 2.23 1.30 11.19
CA TRP A 12 2.56 -0.11 11.44
C TRP A 12 3.95 -0.28 12.06
N TYR A 13 4.93 0.49 11.59
CA TYR A 13 6.28 0.46 12.15
C TYR A 13 6.28 0.90 13.63
N GLN A 14 5.54 1.94 13.98
CA GLN A 14 5.39 2.39 15.37
C GLN A 14 4.70 1.36 16.28
N ALA A 15 3.93 0.44 15.70
CA ALA A 15 3.26 -0.62 16.45
C ALA A 15 4.15 -1.86 16.68
N ILE A 16 5.32 -1.96 16.04
CA ILE A 16 6.14 -3.18 16.01
C ILE A 16 6.63 -3.61 17.39
N ASP A 17 6.96 -2.66 18.26
CA ASP A 17 7.45 -2.92 19.61
C ASP A 17 6.35 -3.41 20.56
N HIS A 18 5.09 -3.20 20.20
CA HIS A 18 3.93 -3.55 21.02
C HIS A 18 3.18 -4.79 20.52
N ASP A 19 3.13 -4.99 19.20
CA ASP A 19 2.49 -6.15 18.58
C ASP A 19 3.25 -6.52 17.30
N LYS A 20 4.40 -7.17 17.50
CA LYS A 20 5.32 -7.52 16.42
C LYS A 20 4.66 -8.40 15.37
N LEU A 21 3.80 -9.33 15.77
CA LEU A 21 3.18 -10.28 14.86
C LEU A 21 2.29 -9.54 13.86
N ARG A 22 1.30 -8.78 14.34
CA ARG A 22 0.38 -8.05 13.45
C ARG A 22 1.08 -6.96 12.66
N ALA A 23 1.99 -6.21 13.30
CA ALA A 23 2.74 -5.16 12.63
C ALA A 23 3.60 -5.72 11.49
N SER A 24 4.31 -6.82 11.72
CA SER A 24 5.14 -7.45 10.68
C SER A 24 4.30 -7.99 9.53
N THR A 25 3.14 -8.59 9.82
CA THR A 25 2.19 -9.05 8.80
C THR A 25 1.73 -7.89 7.91
N ALA A 26 1.26 -6.79 8.50
CA ALA A 26 0.83 -5.61 7.75
C ALA A 26 1.97 -5.00 6.90
N LEU A 27 3.17 -4.86 7.48
CA LEU A 27 4.35 -4.38 6.75
C LEU A 27 4.69 -5.29 5.57
N SER A 28 4.52 -6.60 5.69
CA SER A 28 4.74 -7.54 4.59
C SER A 28 3.81 -7.30 3.39
N TYR A 29 2.53 -6.98 3.63
CA TYR A 29 1.59 -6.61 2.57
C TYR A 29 2.02 -5.31 1.87
N ILE A 30 2.42 -4.30 2.65
CA ILE A 30 2.89 -3.00 2.12
C ILE A 30 4.17 -3.18 1.30
N THR A 31 5.09 -4.03 1.75
CA THR A 31 6.30 -4.39 0.99
C THR A 31 5.96 -5.08 -0.33
N ARG A 32 5.00 -6.01 -0.34
CA ARG A 32 4.53 -6.66 -1.58
C ARG A 32 3.99 -5.65 -2.60
N LEU A 33 3.22 -4.65 -2.16
CA LEU A 33 2.76 -3.57 -3.05
C LEU A 33 3.92 -2.77 -3.66
N SER A 34 4.95 -2.49 -2.85
CA SER A 34 6.15 -1.76 -3.29
C SER A 34 6.99 -2.58 -4.28
N GLN A 35 7.06 -3.89 -4.09
CA GLN A 35 7.71 -4.81 -5.03
C GLN A 35 6.99 -4.85 -6.37
N VAL A 36 5.65 -4.84 -6.39
CA VAL A 36 4.87 -4.75 -7.63
C VAL A 36 5.19 -3.46 -8.39
N GLU A 37 5.29 -2.31 -7.72
CA GLU A 37 5.69 -1.05 -8.40
C GLU A 37 7.10 -1.14 -9.00
N THR A 38 8.01 -1.86 -8.34
CA THR A 38 9.36 -2.10 -8.87
C THR A 38 9.31 -2.94 -10.13
N GLN A 39 8.57 -4.06 -10.10
CA GLN A 39 8.38 -4.95 -11.25
C GLN A 39 7.70 -4.25 -12.43
N LEU A 40 6.65 -3.46 -12.17
CA LEU A 40 5.96 -2.70 -13.22
C LEU A 40 6.88 -1.66 -13.85
N ARG A 41 7.74 -1.00 -13.08
CA ARG A 41 8.71 -0.04 -13.61
C ARG A 41 9.79 -0.71 -14.48
N GLU A 42 10.17 -1.95 -14.17
CA GLU A 42 11.12 -2.73 -14.95
C GLU A 42 10.48 -3.26 -16.24
N ALA A 43 9.24 -3.76 -16.17
CA ALA A 43 8.50 -4.28 -17.31
C ALA A 43 8.01 -3.18 -18.28
N TYR A 44 7.66 -2.01 -17.74
CA TYR A 44 7.17 -0.86 -18.49
C TYR A 44 8.09 0.34 -18.21
N PRO A 45 9.22 0.46 -18.92
CA PRO A 45 10.14 1.55 -18.72
C PRO A 45 9.43 2.89 -18.95
N ARG A 46 9.76 3.88 -18.12
CA ARG A 46 9.19 5.25 -18.17
C ARG A 46 9.35 5.96 -19.50
N THR A 47 10.11 5.38 -20.41
CA THR A 47 10.47 5.92 -21.70
C THR A 47 10.45 4.76 -22.69
N ASN A 48 9.56 4.82 -23.67
CA ASN A 48 9.52 3.83 -24.74
C ASN A 48 10.71 4.01 -25.70
N LEU A 49 10.83 3.14 -26.72
CA LEU A 49 11.92 3.18 -27.70
C LEU A 49 12.01 4.51 -28.47
N GLN A 50 10.97 5.34 -28.43
CA GLN A 50 10.87 6.65 -29.07
C GLN A 50 11.16 7.82 -28.10
N GLY A 51 11.55 7.56 -26.85
CA GLY A 51 11.84 8.63 -25.89
C GLY A 51 10.60 9.21 -25.20
N LEU A 52 9.40 8.65 -25.45
CA LEU A 52 8.14 9.16 -24.92
C LEU A 52 7.76 8.47 -23.61
N LYS A 53 7.13 9.24 -22.70
CA LYS A 53 6.67 8.71 -21.41
C LYS A 53 5.39 7.90 -21.58
N ASP A 54 5.48 6.59 -21.44
CA ASP A 54 4.32 5.67 -21.53
C ASP A 54 3.86 5.26 -20.12
N PHE A 55 3.09 6.14 -19.48
CA PHE A 55 2.54 5.90 -18.14
C PHE A 55 1.21 5.15 -18.14
N ASP A 56 0.57 5.03 -19.31
CA ASP A 56 -0.76 4.42 -19.44
C ASP A 56 -0.67 2.90 -19.32
N ALA A 57 0.41 2.28 -19.84
CA ALA A 57 0.67 0.86 -19.66
C ALA A 57 0.83 0.46 -18.18
N VAL A 58 1.60 1.24 -17.41
CA VAL A 58 1.77 1.03 -15.96
C VAL A 58 0.44 1.21 -15.22
N ALA A 59 -0.34 2.24 -15.58
CA ALA A 59 -1.61 2.51 -14.95
C ALA A 59 -2.67 1.43 -15.22
N ALA A 60 -2.65 0.81 -16.42
CA ALA A 60 -3.51 -0.31 -16.75
C ALA A 60 -3.09 -1.62 -16.08
N ALA A 61 -1.78 -1.84 -15.90
CA ALA A 61 -1.25 -3.05 -15.26
C ALA A 61 -1.38 -3.02 -13.74
N ARG A 62 -1.23 -1.85 -13.09
CA ARG A 62 -1.22 -1.75 -11.62
C ARG A 62 -2.44 -2.38 -10.94
N PRO A 63 -3.70 -2.11 -11.33
CA PRO A 63 -4.87 -2.71 -10.68
C PRO A 63 -4.87 -4.23 -10.72
N GLN A 64 -4.35 -4.83 -11.78
CA GLN A 64 -4.32 -6.29 -11.98
C GLN A 64 -3.46 -6.98 -10.92
N HIS A 65 -2.39 -6.32 -10.47
CA HIS A 65 -1.47 -6.85 -9.47
C HIS A 65 -1.73 -6.34 -8.06
N TRP A 66 -2.18 -5.09 -7.92
CA TRP A 66 -2.44 -4.47 -6.61
C TRP A 66 -3.75 -4.96 -5.98
N LEU A 67 -4.85 -5.06 -6.74
CA LEU A 67 -6.16 -5.38 -6.17
C LEU A 67 -6.19 -6.73 -5.42
N PRO A 68 -5.58 -7.82 -5.92
CA PRO A 68 -5.54 -9.07 -5.18
C PRO A 68 -4.83 -8.94 -3.83
N ILE A 69 -3.75 -8.17 -3.75
CA ILE A 69 -2.98 -7.94 -2.52
C ILE A 69 -3.79 -7.08 -1.55
N LEU A 70 -4.41 -6.01 -2.05
CA LEU A 70 -5.24 -5.12 -1.25
C LEU A 70 -6.47 -5.84 -0.68
N ASN A 71 -7.12 -6.67 -1.48
CA ASN A 71 -8.26 -7.46 -1.03
C ASN A 71 -7.86 -8.45 0.08
N GLN A 72 -6.73 -9.15 -0.08
CA GLN A 72 -6.19 -10.02 0.97
C GLN A 72 -5.85 -9.24 2.24
N PHE A 73 -5.23 -8.07 2.08
CA PHE A 73 -4.83 -7.24 3.21
C PHE A 73 -6.05 -6.68 3.96
N ASN A 74 -7.07 -6.21 3.24
CA ASN A 74 -8.32 -5.73 3.84
C ASN A 74 -9.07 -6.85 4.56
N ALA A 75 -9.22 -8.01 3.93
CA ALA A 75 -9.88 -9.16 4.56
C ALA A 75 -9.16 -9.60 5.84
N TRP A 76 -7.82 -9.64 5.83
CA TRP A 76 -7.03 -9.91 7.03
C TRP A 76 -7.22 -8.82 8.10
N MET A 77 -7.28 -7.54 7.71
CA MET A 77 -7.50 -6.45 8.67
C MET A 77 -8.88 -6.48 9.31
N ASP A 78 -9.92 -6.80 8.54
CA ASP A 78 -11.29 -6.91 9.04
C ASP A 78 -11.40 -8.08 10.02
N ASP A 79 -10.85 -9.25 9.68
CA ASP A 79 -10.82 -10.42 10.56
C ASP A 79 -10.07 -10.14 11.88
N GLU A 80 -8.89 -9.53 11.82
CA GLU A 80 -8.13 -9.17 13.02
C GLU A 80 -8.83 -8.10 13.87
N MET A 81 -9.59 -7.18 13.25
CA MET A 81 -10.36 -6.17 13.99
C MET A 81 -11.59 -6.77 14.69
N GLU A 82 -12.18 -7.82 14.13
CA GLU A 82 -13.32 -8.54 14.71
C GLU A 82 -12.87 -9.55 15.79
N THR A 83 -11.83 -10.33 15.50
CA THR A 83 -11.39 -11.45 16.35
C THR A 83 -10.24 -11.08 17.29
N GLY A 84 -9.41 -10.14 16.89
CA GLY A 84 -8.23 -9.71 17.63
C GLY A 84 -8.61 -8.84 18.82
N ARG A 85 -8.34 -9.33 20.03
CA ARG A 85 -8.50 -8.54 21.26
C ARG A 85 -7.43 -7.45 21.33
N MET A 86 -7.70 -6.32 20.69
CA MET A 86 -6.82 -5.15 20.69
C MET A 86 -7.31 -4.08 21.66
N LEU A 87 -6.40 -3.52 22.46
CA LEU A 87 -6.75 -2.45 23.38
C LEU A 87 -7.16 -1.18 22.60
N PRO A 88 -8.26 -0.50 23.00
CA PRO A 88 -8.82 0.64 22.26
C PRO A 88 -7.83 1.75 21.90
N LYS A 89 -6.84 2.01 22.76
CA LYS A 89 -5.85 3.11 22.63
C LYS A 89 -4.44 2.62 22.28
N SER A 90 -4.29 1.34 21.90
CA SER A 90 -2.98 0.79 21.52
C SER A 90 -2.48 1.35 20.18
N ALA A 91 -1.16 1.38 20.01
CA ALA A 91 -0.53 1.75 18.75
C ALA A 91 -0.98 0.84 17.59
N ILE A 92 -1.18 -0.45 17.87
CA ILE A 92 -1.64 -1.42 16.87
C ILE A 92 -3.05 -1.10 16.38
N ARG A 93 -4.01 -0.86 17.29
CA ARG A 93 -5.38 -0.52 16.88
C ARG A 93 -5.45 0.79 16.11
N LYS A 94 -4.60 1.77 16.45
CA LYS A 94 -4.45 3.02 15.68
C LYS A 94 -3.99 2.74 14.25
N ALA A 95 -3.06 1.80 14.04
CA ALA A 95 -2.58 1.43 12.71
C ALA A 95 -3.68 0.75 11.86
N PHE A 96 -4.44 -0.19 12.44
CA PHE A 96 -5.61 -0.79 11.78
C PHE A 96 -6.64 0.27 11.39
N THR A 97 -7.09 1.08 12.36
CA THR A 97 -8.11 2.11 12.13
C THR A 97 -7.66 3.12 11.07
N TYR A 98 -6.40 3.58 11.12
CA TYR A 98 -5.88 4.49 10.11
C TYR A 98 -5.91 3.84 8.72
N THR A 99 -5.40 2.62 8.59
CA THR A 99 -5.27 1.93 7.29
C THR A 99 -6.65 1.64 6.69
N LEU A 100 -7.59 1.14 7.49
CA LEU A 100 -8.98 0.88 7.07
C LEU A 100 -9.71 2.18 6.66
N ASN A 101 -9.59 3.25 7.44
CA ASN A 101 -10.21 4.54 7.11
C ASN A 101 -9.64 5.15 5.82
N GLN A 102 -8.38 4.85 5.48
CA GLN A 102 -7.76 5.34 4.26
C GLN A 102 -7.94 4.40 3.07
N CYS A 103 -8.58 3.22 3.21
CA CYS A 103 -8.70 2.22 2.14
C CYS A 103 -9.24 2.81 0.83
N SER A 104 -10.29 3.64 0.87
CA SER A 104 -10.82 4.26 -0.35
C SER A 104 -9.79 5.16 -1.07
N ALA A 105 -8.97 5.90 -0.32
CA ALA A 105 -7.89 6.71 -0.89
C ALA A 105 -6.74 5.86 -1.41
N LEU A 106 -6.42 4.75 -0.72
CA LEU A 106 -5.40 3.78 -1.12
C LEU A 106 -5.79 3.05 -2.42
N TYR A 107 -7.05 2.66 -2.57
CA TYR A 107 -7.58 2.08 -3.81
C TYR A 107 -7.59 3.10 -4.95
N ARG A 108 -7.89 4.37 -4.68
CA ARG A 108 -7.84 5.42 -5.71
C ARG A 108 -6.44 5.57 -6.30
N TYR A 109 -5.38 5.44 -5.49
CA TYR A 109 -4.00 5.46 -5.98
C TYR A 109 -3.71 4.34 -7.00
N THR A 110 -4.36 3.19 -6.87
CA THR A 110 -4.24 2.06 -7.78
C THR A 110 -4.63 2.42 -9.23
N PHE A 111 -5.51 3.40 -9.41
CA PHE A 111 -6.05 3.79 -10.73
C PHE A 111 -5.52 5.13 -11.25
N ILE A 112 -4.67 5.85 -10.50
CA ILE A 112 -4.11 7.13 -10.93
C ILE A 112 -2.88 6.88 -11.79
N PRO A 113 -2.86 7.36 -13.05
CA PRO A 113 -1.64 7.35 -13.84
C PRO A 113 -0.67 8.39 -13.26
N LEU A 114 0.59 8.03 -13.15
CA LEU A 114 1.58 8.82 -12.42
C LEU A 114 2.08 10.00 -13.27
N TYR A 115 1.21 10.98 -13.53
CA TYR A 115 1.49 12.12 -14.42
C TYR A 115 2.49 13.15 -13.86
N ARG A 116 3.06 12.94 -12.67
CA ARG A 116 4.03 13.89 -12.08
C ARG A 116 5.35 13.23 -11.75
N GLY A 117 6.41 13.77 -12.34
CA GLY A 117 7.80 13.32 -12.28
C GLY A 117 8.49 13.43 -10.92
N ARG A 118 7.78 13.15 -9.81
CA ARG A 118 8.38 12.93 -8.51
C ARG A 118 7.40 12.12 -7.66
N LEU A 119 7.62 10.80 -7.62
CA LEU A 119 7.14 10.02 -6.48
C LEU A 119 8.30 9.90 -5.51
N PRO A 120 8.06 10.08 -4.19
CA PRO A 120 9.05 9.69 -3.20
C PRO A 120 9.30 8.20 -3.34
N ILE A 121 10.57 7.84 -3.30
CA ILE A 121 11.02 6.46 -3.20
C ILE A 121 10.35 5.89 -1.96
N ILE A 122 9.48 4.89 -2.17
CA ILE A 122 8.90 4.08 -1.11
C ILE A 122 10.01 3.26 -0.46
#